data_AF-A0A2V6R901-F1
#
_entry.id   AF-A0A2V6R901-F1
#
_cell.length_a   1.000
_cell.length_b   1.000
_cell.length_c   1.000
_cell.angle_alpha   90.00
_cell.angle_beta   90.00
_cell.angle_gamma   90.00
#
_symmetry.space_group_name_H-M   'P 1'
#
loop_
_entity.id
_entity.type
_entity.pdbx_description
1 polymer ?
#
loop_
_entity_poly.entity_id
_entity_poly.type
_entity_poly.pdbx_seq_one_letter_code
_entity_poly.pdbx_strand_id
1 'polypeptide(L)'
;ADASRARKPGPFQLEAAIQSAHACRAVTGRTDWEAIALLYEGLLRYAPTIGAQVGHAAALAEARGAEAGLAALDAIPAEAVGTYQPYWALRAHLLKWLGRAEQAEQAYARAIALSEDAAVREFLLGQASQ
;
A
#
# COMPACT_ATOMS: atom_id res chain seq x y z
N ALA A 1 10.72 28.84 12.27
CA ALA A 1 9.34 28.31 12.34
C ALA A 1 8.64 28.70 11.04
N ASP A 2 9.07 28.07 9.94
CA ASP A 2 8.81 28.58 8.58
C ASP A 2 8.08 27.57 7.68
N ALA A 3 7.78 26.38 8.20
CA ALA A 3 7.10 25.31 7.46
C ALA A 3 5.63 25.60 7.13
N SER A 4 5.03 26.65 7.70
CA SER A 4 3.62 27.01 7.49
C SER A 4 3.40 28.03 6.35
N ARG A 5 4.46 28.61 5.77
CA ARG A 5 4.33 29.68 4.76
C ARG A 5 4.29 29.19 3.31
N ALA A 6 4.50 27.90 3.04
CA ALA A 6 4.28 27.32 1.73
C ALA A 6 2.85 26.76 1.65
N ARG A 7 2.05 27.22 0.69
CA ARG A 7 0.71 26.63 0.36
C ARG A 7 0.80 25.21 -0.23
N LYS A 8 1.85 24.45 0.11
CA LYS A 8 2.12 23.08 -0.36
C LYS A 8 2.72 22.28 0.80
N PRO A 9 2.09 21.17 1.21
CA PRO A 9 2.63 20.30 2.25
C PRO A 9 4.00 19.73 1.86
N GLY A 10 4.96 19.70 2.79
CA GLY A 10 6.21 18.96 2.66
C GLY A 10 6.05 17.45 2.93
N PRO A 11 7.08 16.62 2.69
CA PRO A 11 7.00 15.15 2.80
C PRO A 11 6.54 14.69 4.20
N PHE A 12 7.08 15.27 5.27
CA PHE A 12 6.66 14.94 6.64
C PHE A 12 5.22 15.34 6.95
N GLN A 13 4.69 16.39 6.30
CA GLN A 13 3.29 16.79 6.46
C GLN A 13 2.35 15.82 5.73
N LEU A 14 2.80 15.21 4.61
CA LEU A 14 2.05 14.19 3.88
C LEU A 14 2.06 12.85 4.62
N GLU A 15 3.21 12.44 5.14
CA GLU A 15 3.32 11.26 6.02
C GLU A 15 2.45 11.42 7.27
N ALA A 16 2.49 12.59 7.92
CA ALA A 16 1.64 12.89 9.07
C ALA A 16 0.15 12.86 8.71
N ALA A 17 -0.24 13.35 7.53
CA ALA A 17 -1.62 13.28 7.06
C ALA A 17 -2.08 11.83 6.78
N ILE A 18 -1.22 11.00 6.21
CA ILE A 18 -1.48 9.57 5.99
C ILE A 18 -1.68 8.85 7.34
N GLN A 19 -0.77 9.07 8.30
CA GLN A 19 -0.89 8.49 9.65
C GLN A 19 -2.13 9.01 10.39
N SER A 20 -2.45 10.30 10.25
CA SER A 20 -3.65 10.90 10.83
C SER A 20 -4.93 10.31 10.24
N ALA A 21 -4.97 10.03 8.94
CA ALA A 21 -6.10 9.38 8.29
C ALA A 21 -6.31 7.94 8.78
N HIS A 22 -5.23 7.18 8.96
CA HIS A 22 -5.29 5.84 9.58
C HIS A 22 -5.73 5.88 11.04
N ALA A 23 -5.25 6.85 11.83
CA ALA A 23 -5.67 7.03 13.22
C ALA A 23 -7.15 7.48 13.33
N CYS A 24 -7.62 8.34 12.42
CA CYS A 24 -8.99 8.84 12.40
C CYS A 24 -10.00 7.73 12.04
N ARG A 25 -9.60 6.75 11.20
CA ARG A 25 -10.40 5.54 10.95
C ARG A 25 -10.71 4.77 12.23
N ALA A 26 -9.76 4.65 13.15
CA ALA A 26 -9.96 3.93 14.41
C ALA A 26 -11.02 4.61 15.32
N VAL A 27 -11.27 5.91 15.13
CA VAL A 27 -12.22 6.71 15.91
C VAL A 27 -13.57 6.85 15.19
N THR A 28 -13.55 7.08 13.87
CA THR A 28 -14.74 7.43 13.09
C THR A 28 -15.35 6.27 12.31
N GLY A 29 -14.60 5.16 12.16
CA GLY A 29 -14.98 4.01 11.36
C GLY A 29 -15.00 4.27 9.84
N ARG A 30 -14.66 5.48 9.39
CA ARG A 30 -14.68 5.87 7.97
C ARG A 30 -13.29 6.32 7.53
N THR A 31 -12.92 5.93 6.32
CA THR A 31 -11.72 6.40 5.65
C THR A 31 -12.12 7.04 4.33
N ASP A 32 -11.66 8.26 4.07
CA ASP A 32 -11.73 8.85 2.74
C ASP A 32 -10.52 8.37 1.93
N TRP A 33 -10.69 7.24 1.24
CA TRP A 33 -9.62 6.60 0.50
C TRP A 33 -9.17 7.41 -0.72
N GLU A 34 -10.06 8.18 -1.34
CA GLU A 34 -9.69 9.10 -2.42
C GLU A 34 -8.76 10.21 -1.89
N ALA A 35 -9.07 10.78 -0.73
CA ALA A 35 -8.18 11.75 -0.10
C ALA A 35 -6.80 11.16 0.23
N ILE A 36 -6.73 9.91 0.72
CA ILE A 36 -5.46 9.23 1.00
C ILE A 36 -4.68 8.98 -0.30
N ALA A 37 -5.33 8.53 -1.37
CA ALA A 37 -4.69 8.34 -2.66
C ALA A 37 -4.05 9.66 -3.17
N LEU A 38 -4.78 10.77 -3.08
CA LEU A 38 -4.26 12.10 -3.45
C LEU A 38 -3.08 12.56 -2.58
N LEU A 39 -3.07 12.21 -1.28
CA LEU A 39 -1.92 12.49 -0.40
C LEU A 39 -0.68 11.69 -0.84
N TYR A 40 -0.86 10.43 -1.22
CA TYR A 40 0.21 9.61 -1.77
C TYR A 40 0.70 10.14 -3.14
N GLU A 41 -0.17 10.56 -4.05
CA GLU A 41 0.23 11.24 -5.30
C GLU A 41 1.05 12.51 -5.02
N GLY A 42 0.67 13.26 -3.98
CA GLY A 42 1.47 14.35 -3.42
C GLY A 42 2.86 13.88 -3.01
N LEU A 43 2.94 12.84 -2.18
CA LEU A 43 4.19 12.33 -1.62
C LEU A 43 5.13 11.81 -2.70
N LEU A 44 4.62 11.08 -3.68
CA LEU A 44 5.39 10.51 -4.79
C LEU A 44 6.09 11.56 -5.64
N ARG A 45 5.56 12.79 -5.73
CA ARG A 45 6.23 13.91 -6.42
C ARG A 45 7.49 14.40 -5.70
N TYR A 46 7.60 14.14 -4.40
CA TYR A 46 8.75 14.58 -3.58
C TYR A 46 9.68 13.43 -3.21
N ALA A 47 9.12 12.25 -2.91
CA ALA A 47 9.84 11.09 -2.42
C ALA A 47 9.22 9.79 -2.98
N PRO A 48 9.59 9.39 -4.21
CA PRO A 48 9.03 8.22 -4.88
C PRO A 48 9.62 6.90 -4.36
N THR A 49 9.62 6.70 -3.03
CA THR A 49 10.11 5.45 -2.42
C THR A 49 9.20 4.28 -2.78
N ILE A 50 9.74 3.06 -2.77
CA ILE A 50 8.94 1.84 -3.05
C ILE A 50 7.78 1.74 -2.06
N GLY A 51 7.99 2.05 -0.79
CA GLY A 51 6.94 2.06 0.22
C GLY A 51 5.82 3.07 -0.09
N ALA A 52 6.17 4.27 -0.57
CA ALA A 52 5.16 5.26 -0.99
C ALA A 52 4.38 4.79 -2.23
N GLN A 53 5.04 4.12 -3.19
CA GLN A 53 4.38 3.58 -4.38
C GLN A 53 3.42 2.44 -4.03
N VAL A 54 3.84 1.51 -3.18
CA VAL A 54 2.99 0.41 -2.70
C VAL A 54 1.83 0.93 -1.84
N GLY A 55 2.08 1.92 -0.98
CA GLY A 55 1.02 2.57 -0.20
C GLY A 55 -0.01 3.29 -1.08
N HIS A 56 0.45 3.97 -2.13
CA HIS A 56 -0.44 4.58 -3.13
C HIS A 56 -1.31 3.53 -3.83
N ALA A 57 -0.72 2.41 -4.26
CA ALA A 57 -1.45 1.32 -4.90
C ALA A 57 -2.53 0.72 -3.97
N ALA A 58 -2.24 0.57 -2.67
CA ALA A 58 -3.24 0.14 -1.69
C ALA A 58 -4.39 1.15 -1.55
N ALA A 59 -4.08 2.45 -1.45
CA ALA A 59 -5.09 3.50 -1.37
C ALA A 59 -5.97 3.56 -2.62
N LEU A 60 -5.40 3.36 -3.82
CA LEU A 60 -6.15 3.27 -5.06
C LEU A 60 -7.04 2.03 -5.11
N ALA A 61 -6.59 0.88 -4.59
CA ALA A 61 -7.42 -0.32 -4.52
C ALA A 61 -8.69 -0.08 -3.70
N GLU A 62 -8.53 0.57 -2.54
CA GLU A 62 -9.63 0.89 -1.64
C GLU A 62 -10.56 1.97 -2.22
N ALA A 63 -10.01 2.99 -2.89
CA ALA A 63 -10.77 4.09 -3.45
C ALA A 63 -11.53 3.71 -4.74
N ARG A 64 -10.87 2.95 -5.63
CA ARG A 64 -11.26 2.76 -7.03
C ARG A 64 -11.35 1.31 -7.47
N GLY A 65 -11.14 0.36 -6.55
CA GLY A 65 -11.23 -1.07 -6.80
C GLY A 65 -9.89 -1.75 -7.07
N ALA A 66 -9.87 -3.07 -6.88
CA ALA A 66 -8.65 -3.88 -6.89
C ALA A 66 -7.88 -3.80 -8.22
N GLU A 67 -8.54 -3.66 -9.37
CA GLU A 67 -7.87 -3.48 -10.66
C GLU A 67 -7.03 -2.21 -10.71
N ALA A 68 -7.53 -1.09 -10.17
CA ALA A 68 -6.82 0.18 -10.15
C ALA A 68 -5.55 0.09 -9.29
N GLY A 69 -5.66 -0.52 -8.11
CA GLY A 69 -4.51 -0.76 -7.24
C GLY A 69 -3.50 -1.73 -7.85
N LEU A 70 -3.97 -2.81 -8.46
CA LEU A 70 -3.09 -3.79 -9.09
C LEU A 70 -2.34 -3.20 -10.28
N ALA A 71 -3.00 -2.38 -11.12
CA ALA A 71 -2.35 -1.68 -12.22
C ALA A 71 -1.28 -0.70 -11.74
N ALA A 72 -1.54 0.04 -10.65
CA ALA A 72 -0.55 0.93 -10.05
C ALA A 72 0.64 0.15 -9.45
N LEU A 73 0.37 -1.01 -8.86
CA LEU A 73 1.39 -1.90 -8.32
C LEU A 73 2.26 -2.49 -9.43
N ASP A 74 1.64 -2.96 -10.52
CA ASP A 74 2.31 -3.52 -11.70
C ASP A 74 3.21 -2.50 -12.43
N ALA A 75 2.97 -1.19 -12.24
CA ALA A 75 3.78 -0.13 -12.82
C ALA A 75 5.11 0.11 -12.09
N ILE A 76 5.30 -0.47 -10.89
CA ILE A 76 6.56 -0.36 -10.15
C ILE A 76 7.62 -1.26 -10.83
N PRO A 77 8.84 -0.77 -11.10
CA PRO A 77 9.88 -1.57 -11.75
C PRO A 77 10.16 -2.89 -11.02
N ALA A 78 10.21 -4.00 -11.76
CA ALA A 78 10.34 -5.34 -11.20
C ALA A 78 11.62 -5.53 -10.38
N GLU A 79 12.71 -4.88 -10.82
CA GLU A 79 14.00 -4.85 -10.14
C GLU A 79 13.94 -4.19 -8.75
N ALA A 80 12.98 -3.30 -8.52
CA ALA A 80 12.82 -2.58 -7.26
C ALA A 80 12.04 -3.40 -6.22
N VAL A 81 11.17 -4.31 -6.67
CA VAL A 81 10.19 -4.99 -5.79
C VAL A 81 10.54 -6.45 -5.49
N GLY A 82 11.57 -7.00 -6.14
CA GLY A 82 11.92 -8.41 -6.06
C GLY A 82 12.06 -8.96 -4.63
N THR A 83 12.59 -8.16 -3.70
CA THR A 83 12.76 -8.52 -2.28
C THR A 83 11.88 -7.69 -1.33
N TYR A 84 11.04 -6.80 -1.86
CA TYR A 84 10.20 -5.95 -1.04
C TYR A 84 8.91 -6.67 -0.65
N GLN A 85 8.91 -7.32 0.51
CA GLN A 85 7.81 -8.16 0.99
C GLN A 85 6.41 -7.49 0.91
N PRO A 86 6.22 -6.20 1.29
CA PRO A 86 4.89 -5.58 1.26
C PRO A 86 4.26 -5.49 -0.14
N TYR A 87 5.09 -5.37 -1.18
CA TYR A 87 4.62 -5.43 -2.58
C TYR A 87 3.93 -6.77 -2.86
N TRP A 88 4.58 -7.87 -2.49
CA TRP A 88 4.07 -9.22 -2.74
C TRP A 88 2.81 -9.52 -1.92
N ALA A 89 2.75 -9.03 -0.68
CA ALA A 89 1.57 -9.17 0.17
C ALA A 89 0.36 -8.43 -0.41
N LEU A 90 0.53 -7.17 -0.82
CA LEU A 90 -0.54 -6.39 -1.44
C LEU A 90 -0.97 -7.01 -2.77
N ARG A 91 -0.01 -7.42 -3.63
CA ARG A 91 -0.29 -8.07 -4.90
C ARG A 91 -1.17 -9.31 -4.69
N ALA A 92 -0.80 -10.17 -3.74
CA ALA A 92 -1.53 -11.38 -3.42
C ALA A 92 -2.96 -11.09 -2.97
N HIS A 93 -3.13 -10.11 -2.09
CA HIS A 93 -4.44 -9.67 -1.61
C HIS A 93 -5.33 -9.15 -2.74
N LEU A 94 -4.81 -8.29 -3.61
CA LEU A 94 -5.57 -7.74 -4.74
C LEU A 94 -5.94 -8.82 -5.77
N LEU A 95 -5.00 -9.73 -6.09
CA LEU A 95 -5.27 -10.84 -6.98
C LEU A 95 -6.35 -11.78 -6.43
N LYS A 96 -6.33 -12.04 -5.12
CA LYS A 96 -7.35 -12.81 -4.44
C LYS A 96 -8.72 -12.10 -4.49
N TRP A 97 -8.77 -10.80 -4.22
CA TRP A 97 -10.00 -10.01 -4.34
C TRP A 97 -10.58 -10.08 -5.76
N LEU A 98 -9.72 -10.11 -6.78
CA LEU A 98 -10.09 -10.27 -8.19
C LEU A 98 -10.41 -11.71 -8.62
N GLY A 99 -10.38 -12.69 -7.70
CA GLY A 99 -10.63 -14.10 -8.00
C GLY A 99 -9.51 -14.80 -8.78
N ARG A 100 -8.31 -14.21 -8.87
CA ARG A 100 -7.14 -14.76 -9.58
C ARG A 100 -6.31 -15.65 -8.67
N ALA A 101 -6.90 -16.77 -8.25
CA ALA A 101 -6.39 -17.62 -7.17
C ALA A 101 -4.94 -18.10 -7.36
N GLU A 102 -4.60 -18.65 -8.52
CA GLU A 102 -3.24 -19.17 -8.79
C GLU A 102 -2.16 -18.09 -8.67
N GLN A 103 -2.42 -16.90 -9.22
CA GLN A 103 -1.49 -15.77 -9.14
C GLN A 103 -1.40 -15.24 -7.70
N ALA A 104 -2.51 -15.24 -6.97
CA ALA A 104 -2.54 -14.84 -5.56
C ALA A 104 -1.70 -15.79 -4.70
N GLU A 105 -1.83 -17.10 -4.90
CA GLU A 105 -1.05 -18.11 -4.18
C GLU A 105 0.46 -17.92 -4.38
N GLN A 106 0.89 -17.72 -5.63
CA GLN A 106 2.30 -17.47 -5.95
C GLN A 106 2.82 -16.19 -5.27
N ALA A 107 2.03 -15.13 -5.27
CA ALA A 107 2.39 -13.87 -4.62
C ALA A 107 2.42 -14.01 -3.08
N TYR A 108 1.47 -14.73 -2.48
CA TYR A 108 1.49 -15.03 -1.04
C TYR A 108 2.72 -15.86 -0.66
N ALA A 109 3.03 -16.91 -1.42
CA ALA A 109 4.22 -17.74 -1.19
C ALA A 109 5.50 -16.89 -1.20
N ARG A 110 5.60 -15.94 -2.14
CA ARG A 110 6.73 -15.00 -2.19
C ARG A 110 6.76 -14.07 -0.98
N ALA A 111 5.62 -13.51 -0.58
CA ALA A 111 5.51 -12.64 0.59
C ALA A 111 5.89 -13.37 1.89
N ILE A 112 5.47 -14.63 2.05
CA ILE A 112 5.78 -15.50 3.20
C ILE A 112 7.27 -15.81 3.26
N ALA A 113 7.89 -16.11 2.11
CA ALA A 113 9.32 -16.40 2.02
C ALA A 113 10.20 -15.20 2.39
N LEU A 114 9.73 -13.98 2.13
CA LEU A 114 10.44 -12.73 2.45
C LEU A 114 10.16 -12.20 3.87
N SER A 115 9.24 -12.80 4.63
CA SER A 115 8.91 -12.33 5.98
C SER A 115 9.86 -12.90 7.02
N GLU A 116 10.61 -12.08 7.74
CA GLU A 116 11.44 -12.57 8.86
C GLU A 116 10.67 -12.65 10.18
N ASP A 117 9.61 -11.83 10.31
CA ASP A 117 8.72 -11.81 11.46
C ASP A 117 7.73 -12.99 11.43
N ALA A 118 7.66 -13.73 12.54
CA ALA A 118 6.81 -14.90 12.69
C ALA A 118 5.30 -14.56 12.68
N ALA A 119 4.90 -13.46 13.32
CA ALA A 119 3.51 -13.03 13.36
C ALA A 119 3.03 -12.56 11.98
N VAL A 120 3.87 -11.83 11.24
CA VAL A 120 3.57 -11.45 9.85
C VAL A 120 3.48 -12.70 8.96
N ARG A 121 4.38 -13.67 9.13
CA ARG A 121 4.33 -14.93 8.39
C ARG A 121 3.04 -15.71 8.66
N GLU A 122 2.65 -15.86 9.92
CA GLU A 122 1.40 -16.54 10.31
C GLU A 122 0.17 -15.83 9.74
N PHE A 123 0.14 -14.50 9.81
CA PHE A 123 -0.92 -13.71 9.20
C PHE A 123 -1.04 -13.99 7.70
N LEU A 124 0.06 -13.98 6.95
CA LEU A 124 0.06 -14.23 5.51
C LEU A 124 -0.37 -15.67 5.16
N LEU A 125 0.04 -16.66 5.96
CA LEU A 125 -0.43 -18.05 5.82
C LEU A 125 -1.95 -18.16 6.02
N GLY A 126 -2.49 -17.45 7.00
CA GLY A 126 -3.93 -17.37 7.22
C GLY A 126 -4.68 -16.67 6.08
N GLN A 127 -4.06 -15.66 5.44
CA GLN A 127 -4.65 -14.99 4.27
C GLN A 127 -4.60 -15.85 3.01
N ALA A 128 -3.57 -16.66 2.83
CA ALA A 128 -3.40 -17.55 1.67
C ALA A 128 -4.36 -18.75 1.67
N SER A 129 -4.84 -19.16 2.84
CA SER A 129 -5.69 -20.36 3.01
C SER A 129 -7.20 -20.08 3.02
N GLN A 130 -7.60 -18.81 3.07
CA GLN A 130 -8.98 -18.34 2.91
C GLN A 130 -9.35 -18.13 1.45
#